data_AF-A0A7X4FTU2-F1
#
_entry.id   AF-A0A7X4FTU2-F1
#
_cell.length_a   1.000
_cell.length_b   1.000
_cell.length_c   1.000
_cell.angle_alpha   90.00
_cell.angle_beta   90.00
_cell.angle_gamma   90.00
#
_symmetry.space_group_name_H-M   'P 1'
#
loop_
_entity.id
_entity.type
_entity.pdbx_description
1 polymer ?
#
loop_
_entity_poly.entity_id
_entity_poly.type
_entity_poly.pdbx_seq_one_letter_code
_entity_poly.pdbx_strand_id
1 'polypeptide(L)'
;MRRWSEALPEIARRTSELERRAEDAERELVHWQMVRFMADKVGGEFTGYVVGVTAFGLFVELVEQFVEGLVHVSSMADDYYRYVERHHLWQGENTGKVYRLGDRVRVRLVRVDTAHRQLDLALTDVLNAVRPSGPGSAARSRRPARSDRRRRGAGRKQRR
;
A
#
# COMPACT_ATOMS: atom_id res chain seq x y z
N MET A 1 33.05 50.96 -7.49
CA MET A 1 33.10 49.50 -7.28
C MET A 1 32.77 49.05 -5.84
N ARG A 2 33.15 49.78 -4.78
CA ARG A 2 32.96 49.38 -3.36
C ARG A 2 31.51 49.13 -2.88
N ARG A 3 30.53 49.86 -3.42
CA ARG A 3 29.12 49.78 -2.98
C ARG A 3 28.43 48.44 -3.31
N TRP A 4 28.90 47.74 -4.34
CA TRP A 4 28.32 46.45 -4.75
C TRP A 4 28.92 45.28 -3.97
N SER A 5 30.20 45.35 -3.57
CA SER A 5 30.81 44.27 -2.78
C SER A 5 30.22 44.12 -1.38
N GLU A 6 29.69 45.20 -0.80
CA GLU A 6 29.04 45.17 0.51
C GLU A 6 27.58 44.69 0.44
N ALA A 7 26.86 44.97 -0.66
CA ALA A 7 25.45 44.62 -0.82
C ALA A 7 25.22 43.20 -1.38
N LEU A 8 26.14 42.68 -2.20
CA LEU A 8 25.99 41.37 -2.85
C LEU A 8 25.85 40.19 -1.88
N PRO A 9 26.60 40.10 -0.76
CA PRO A 9 26.44 38.99 0.18
C PRO A 9 25.04 38.93 0.81
N GLU A 10 24.47 40.08 1.15
CA GLU A 10 23.13 40.16 1.74
C GLU A 10 22.04 39.85 0.70
N ILE A 11 22.19 40.35 -0.53
CA ILE A 11 21.28 40.01 -1.63
C ILE A 11 21.34 38.50 -1.91
N ALA A 12 22.53 37.91 -1.98
CA ALA A 12 22.70 36.48 -2.19
C ALA A 12 22.02 35.66 -1.08
N ARG A 13 22.26 36.02 0.19
CA ARG A 13 21.61 35.37 1.35
C ARG A 13 20.09 35.43 1.24
N ARG A 14 19.54 36.62 0.98
CA ARG A 14 18.09 36.84 0.86
C ARG A 14 17.48 36.05 -0.31
N THR A 15 18.15 36.01 -1.45
CA THR A 15 17.69 35.24 -2.61
C THR A 15 17.66 33.75 -2.28
N SER A 16 18.71 33.19 -1.67
CA SER A 16 18.72 31.78 -1.26
C SER A 16 17.65 31.44 -0.22
N GLU A 17 17.35 32.36 0.71
CA GLU A 17 16.26 32.18 1.68
C GLU A 17 14.88 32.19 1.02
N LEU A 18 14.65 33.12 0.08
CA LEU A 18 13.41 33.21 -0.66
C LEU A 18 13.21 32.01 -1.60
N GLU A 19 14.27 31.52 -2.22
CA GLU A 19 14.25 30.32 -3.07
C GLU A 19 13.81 29.09 -2.27
N ARG A 20 14.48 28.81 -1.14
CA ARG A 20 14.08 27.69 -0.26
C ARG A 20 12.63 27.81 0.19
N ARG A 21 12.20 29.02 0.58
CA ARG A 21 10.81 29.26 0.99
C ARG A 21 9.80 29.06 -0.15
N ALA A 22 10.15 29.46 -1.36
CA ALA A 22 9.31 29.24 -2.54
C ALA A 22 9.21 27.75 -2.85
N GLU A 23 10.33 27.03 -2.83
CA GLU A 23 10.38 25.58 -3.06
C GLU A 23 9.56 24.81 -2.03
N ASP A 24 9.66 25.16 -0.74
CA ASP A 24 8.85 24.54 0.32
C ASP A 24 7.35 24.76 0.07
N ALA A 25 6.95 25.99 -0.29
CA ALA A 25 5.56 26.31 -0.60
C ALA A 25 5.05 25.56 -1.84
N GLU A 26 5.87 25.41 -2.87
CA GLU A 26 5.53 24.63 -4.07
C GLU A 26 5.35 23.14 -3.74
N ARG A 27 6.27 22.56 -2.99
CA ARG A 27 6.18 21.16 -2.53
C ARG A 27 4.91 20.92 -1.72
N GLU A 28 4.59 21.82 -0.79
CA GLU A 28 3.36 21.75 -0.01
C GLU A 28 2.09 21.85 -0.88
N LEU A 29 2.10 22.73 -1.87
CA LEU A 29 0.97 22.93 -2.79
C LEU A 29 0.74 21.70 -3.67
N VAL A 30 1.81 21.11 -4.20
CA VAL A 30 1.76 19.86 -4.96
C VAL A 30 1.20 18.73 -4.09
N HIS A 31 1.72 18.57 -2.88
CA HIS A 31 1.21 17.55 -1.95
C HIS A 31 -0.27 17.74 -1.62
N TRP A 32 -0.69 18.99 -1.34
CA TRP A 32 -2.09 19.31 -1.09
C TRP A 32 -2.99 18.96 -2.30
N GLN A 33 -2.55 19.26 -3.52
CA GLN A 33 -3.29 18.89 -4.73
C GLN A 33 -3.39 17.38 -4.91
N MET A 34 -2.33 16.63 -4.64
CA MET A 34 -2.33 15.16 -4.70
C MET A 34 -3.32 14.56 -3.71
N VAL A 35 -3.33 15.04 -2.45
CA VAL A 35 -4.29 14.60 -1.44
C VAL A 35 -5.73 14.91 -1.87
N ARG A 36 -5.97 16.14 -2.34
CA ARG A 36 -7.29 16.54 -2.82
C ARG A 36 -7.77 15.67 -3.99
N PHE A 37 -6.87 15.31 -4.91
CA PHE A 37 -7.17 14.44 -6.04
C PHE A 37 -7.61 13.02 -5.62
N MET A 38 -7.22 12.56 -4.43
CA MET A 38 -7.60 11.25 -3.92
C MET A 38 -8.99 11.21 -3.28
N ALA A 39 -9.60 12.36 -2.98
CA ALA A 39 -10.92 12.42 -2.33
C ALA A 39 -12.00 11.68 -3.13
N ASP A 40 -12.00 11.79 -4.46
CA ASP A 40 -12.97 11.11 -5.32
C ASP A 40 -12.69 9.62 -5.53
N LYS A 41 -11.59 9.11 -4.97
CA LYS A 41 -11.13 7.72 -5.13
C LYS A 41 -11.26 6.89 -3.86
N VAL A 42 -11.93 7.43 -2.84
CA VAL A 42 -12.21 6.72 -1.59
C VAL A 42 -12.92 5.40 -1.88
N GLY A 43 -12.48 4.34 -1.20
CA GLY A 43 -12.94 2.98 -1.39
C GLY A 43 -12.19 2.20 -2.48
N GLY A 44 -11.36 2.85 -3.30
CA GLY A 44 -10.49 2.19 -4.28
C GLY A 44 -9.34 1.41 -3.65
N GLU A 45 -8.85 0.41 -4.36
CA GLU A 45 -7.66 -0.37 -4.00
C GLU A 45 -6.45 0.10 -4.80
N PHE A 46 -5.32 0.21 -4.11
CA PHE A 46 -4.08 0.73 -4.64
C PHE A 46 -2.92 -0.17 -4.23
N THR A 47 -1.87 -0.13 -5.03
CA THR A 47 -0.57 -0.71 -4.65
C THR A 47 0.32 0.40 -4.12
N GLY A 48 1.07 0.10 -3.07
CA GLY A 48 2.04 1.02 -2.50
C GLY A 48 3.26 0.32 -1.92
N TYR A 49 4.24 1.11 -1.52
CA TYR A 49 5.40 0.67 -0.76
C TYR A 49 5.35 1.25 0.64
N VAL A 50 5.71 0.45 1.64
CA VAL A 50 5.90 0.94 3.00
C VAL A 50 7.12 1.85 3.02
N VAL A 51 6.92 3.15 3.25
CA VAL A 51 7.98 4.18 3.33
C VAL A 51 8.31 4.56 4.77
N GLY A 52 7.49 4.13 5.73
CA GLY A 52 7.75 4.36 7.15
C GLY A 52 7.02 3.36 8.03
N VAL A 53 7.65 3.00 9.14
CA VAL A 53 7.09 2.10 10.15
C VAL A 53 7.21 2.75 11.51
N THR A 54 6.07 2.96 12.17
CA THR A 54 6.00 3.59 13.50
C THR A 54 5.25 2.69 14.47
N ALA A 55 5.33 3.00 15.77
CA ALA A 55 4.65 2.25 16.82
C ALA A 55 3.11 2.31 16.75
N PHE A 56 2.52 3.19 15.93
CA PHE A 56 1.07 3.30 15.76
C PHE A 56 0.59 2.88 14.36
N GLY A 57 1.48 2.62 13.41
CA GLY A 57 1.08 2.24 12.06
C GLY A 57 2.18 2.23 11.02
N LEU A 58 1.77 2.14 9.76
CA LEU A 58 2.62 2.13 8.57
C LEU A 58 2.30 3.33 7.68
N PHE A 59 3.34 3.99 7.18
CA PHE A 59 3.21 4.94 6.09
C PHE A 59 3.43 4.23 4.78
N VAL A 60 2.48 4.35 3.86
CA VAL A 60 2.49 3.69 2.56
C VAL A 60 2.39 4.75 1.47
N GLU A 61 3.38 4.80 0.58
CA GLU A 61 3.34 5.64 -0.62
C GLU A 61 2.70 4.86 -1.77
N LEU A 62 1.71 5.45 -2.42
CA LEU A 62 1.01 4.83 -3.55
C LEU A 62 1.84 4.95 -4.84
N VAL A 63 2.01 3.85 -5.56
CA VAL A 63 2.95 3.77 -6.70
C VAL A 63 2.60 4.72 -7.85
N GLU A 64 1.32 4.87 -8.20
CA GLU A 64 0.91 5.69 -9.35
C GLU A 64 0.66 7.15 -8.99
N GLN A 65 0.30 7.39 -7.74
CA GLN A 65 -0.18 8.69 -7.28
C GLN A 65 0.87 9.44 -6.46
N PHE A 66 1.95 8.75 -6.04
CA PHE A 66 3.06 9.27 -5.24
C PHE A 66 2.63 9.99 -3.95
N VAL A 67 1.44 9.64 -3.46
CA VAL A 67 0.85 10.22 -2.26
C VAL A 67 0.98 9.22 -1.13
N GLU A 68 1.36 9.72 0.04
CA GLU A 68 1.49 8.92 1.25
C GLU A 68 0.16 8.82 1.98
N GLY A 69 -0.08 7.66 2.59
CA GLY A 69 -1.19 7.46 3.52
C GLY A 69 -0.78 6.60 4.71
N LEU A 70 -1.56 6.69 5.78
CA LEU A 70 -1.34 6.00 7.03
C LEU A 70 -2.25 4.77 7.13
N VAL A 71 -1.66 3.60 7.33
CA VAL A 71 -2.36 2.42 7.83
C VAL A 71 -2.19 2.39 9.35
N HIS A 72 -3.25 2.73 10.08
CA HIS A 72 -3.23 2.64 11.53
C HIS A 72 -3.28 1.18 12.00
N VAL A 73 -2.57 0.84 13.07
CA VAL A 73 -2.52 -0.54 13.61
C VAL A 73 -3.91 -1.09 13.97
N SER A 74 -4.84 -0.23 14.39
CA SER A 74 -6.22 -0.66 14.70
C SER A 74 -6.98 -1.19 13.48
N SER A 75 -6.53 -0.87 12.27
CA SER A 75 -7.11 -1.41 11.03
C SER A 75 -6.55 -2.80 10.68
N MET A 76 -5.46 -3.24 11.33
CA MET A 76 -4.79 -4.53 11.14
C MET A 76 -5.41 -5.63 12.01
N ALA A 77 -6.73 -5.76 11.97
CA ALA A 77 -7.49 -6.60 12.90
C ALA A 77 -7.46 -8.11 12.59
N ASP A 78 -6.70 -8.56 11.58
CA ASP A 78 -6.60 -9.98 11.22
C ASP A 78 -5.65 -10.78 12.11
N ASP A 79 -4.79 -10.10 12.87
CA ASP A 79 -3.84 -10.70 13.79
C ASP A 79 -3.49 -9.76 14.94
N TYR A 80 -2.79 -10.27 15.95
CA TYR A 80 -2.12 -9.46 16.95
C TYR A 80 -0.73 -9.10 16.44
N TYR A 81 -0.55 -7.84 16.05
CA TYR A 81 0.73 -7.34 15.56
C TYR A 81 1.55 -6.74 16.71
N ARG A 82 2.84 -7.05 16.74
CA ARG A 82 3.83 -6.47 17.64
C ARG A 82 4.83 -5.62 16.87
N TYR A 83 5.05 -4.39 17.34
CA TYR A 83 6.10 -3.52 16.81
C TYR A 83 7.45 -3.95 17.39
N VAL A 84 8.42 -4.19 16.51
CA VAL A 84 9.79 -4.55 16.88
C VAL A 84 10.70 -3.39 16.52
N GLU A 85 10.91 -2.49 17.47
CA GLU A 85 11.63 -1.22 17.28
C GLU A 85 13.03 -1.41 16.69
N ARG A 86 13.80 -2.38 17.19
CA ARG A 86 15.17 -2.69 16.70
C ARG A 86 15.24 -3.00 15.21
N HIS A 87 14.14 -3.49 14.63
CA HIS A 87 14.06 -3.91 13.24
C HIS A 87 13.11 -3.04 12.42
N HIS A 88 12.52 -2.00 13.02
CA HIS A 88 11.51 -1.13 12.40
C HIS A 88 10.47 -1.90 11.58
N LEU A 89 9.87 -2.92 12.20
CA LEU A 89 8.87 -3.78 11.58
C LEU A 89 7.70 -4.07 12.50
N TRP A 90 6.56 -4.41 11.91
CA TRP A 90 5.45 -5.06 12.58
C TRP A 90 5.44 -6.54 12.24
N GLN A 91 5.27 -7.39 13.26
CA GLN A 91 5.19 -8.84 13.11
C GLN A 91 3.88 -9.34 13.72
N GLY A 92 3.07 -10.06 12.93
CA GLY A 92 1.88 -10.77 13.40
C GLY A 92 2.26 -12.03 14.16
N GLU A 93 1.70 -12.21 15.35
CA GLU A 93 2.02 -13.34 16.22
C GLU A 93 1.46 -14.68 15.72
N ASN A 94 0.25 -14.69 15.14
CA ASN A 94 -0.39 -15.94 14.72
C ASN A 94 -0.16 -16.25 13.24
N THR A 95 -0.16 -15.23 12.40
CA THR A 95 0.00 -15.36 10.94
C THR A 95 1.46 -15.35 10.51
N GLY A 96 2.36 -14.84 11.35
CA GLY A 96 3.76 -14.63 11.03
C GLY A 96 4.00 -13.56 9.95
N LYS A 97 2.97 -12.79 9.58
CA LYS A 97 3.09 -11.71 8.59
C LYS A 97 4.04 -10.65 9.13
N VAL A 98 4.89 -10.13 8.26
CA VAL A 98 5.84 -9.06 8.59
C VAL A 98 5.62 -7.90 7.65
N TYR A 99 5.54 -6.70 8.21
CA TYR A 99 5.52 -5.44 7.47
C TYR A 99 6.73 -4.61 7.89
N ARG A 100 7.64 -4.35 6.94
CA ARG A 100 8.86 -3.55 7.14
C ARG A 100 8.98 -2.49 6.05
N LEU A 101 9.91 -1.57 6.26
CA LEU A 101 10.28 -0.56 5.27
C LEU A 101 10.64 -1.22 3.93
N GLY A 102 10.09 -0.68 2.83
CA GLY A 102 10.30 -1.13 1.46
C GLY A 102 9.37 -2.26 1.00
N ASP A 103 8.57 -2.85 1.87
CA ASP A 103 7.64 -3.91 1.45
C ASP A 103 6.56 -3.35 0.53
N ARG A 104 6.22 -4.13 -0.50
CA ARG A 104 5.11 -3.85 -1.40
C ARG A 104 3.81 -4.37 -0.80
N VAL A 105 2.81 -3.50 -0.69
CA VAL A 105 1.52 -3.82 -0.08
C VAL A 105 0.36 -3.40 -0.98
N ARG A 106 -0.80 -4.05 -0.79
CA ARG A 106 -2.08 -3.58 -1.32
C ARG A 106 -2.89 -2.96 -0.21
N VAL A 107 -3.40 -1.77 -0.49
CA VAL A 107 -4.13 -0.95 0.46
C VAL A 107 -5.43 -0.47 -0.17
N ARG A 108 -6.43 -0.26 0.66
CA ARG A 108 -7.67 0.40 0.30
C ARG A 108 -7.70 1.78 0.91
N LEU A 109 -8.11 2.78 0.13
CA LEU A 109 -8.33 4.13 0.65
C LEU A 109 -9.63 4.16 1.46
N VAL A 110 -9.54 4.43 2.75
CA VAL A 110 -10.68 4.45 3.68
C VAL A 110 -11.27 5.85 3.79
N ARG A 111 -10.41 6.84 3.98
CA ARG A 111 -10.80 8.24 4.15
C ARG A 111 -9.71 9.17 3.64
N VAL A 112 -10.10 10.36 3.20
CA VAL A 112 -9.19 11.46 2.89
C VAL A 112 -9.54 12.63 3.79
N ASP A 113 -8.53 13.15 4.49
CA ASP A 113 -8.62 14.35 5.30
C ASP A 113 -7.90 15.49 4.58
N THR A 114 -8.65 16.31 3.86
CA THR A 114 -8.08 17.44 3.09
C THR A 114 -7.61 18.58 3.99
N ALA A 115 -8.13 18.70 5.21
CA ALA A 115 -7.72 19.73 6.15
C ALA A 115 -6.35 19.41 6.75
N HIS A 116 -6.15 18.15 7.15
CA HIS A 116 -4.88 17.66 7.69
C HIS A 116 -3.92 17.13 6.62
N ARG A 117 -4.33 17.10 5.35
CA ARG A 117 -3.56 16.58 4.21
C ARG A 117 -3.16 15.10 4.40
N GLN A 118 -4.08 14.29 4.93
CA GLN A 118 -3.80 12.89 5.31
C GLN A 118 -4.74 11.92 4.60
N LEU A 119 -4.20 10.75 4.24
CA LEU A 119 -4.97 9.62 3.72
C LEU A 119 -4.99 8.52 4.77
N ASP A 120 -6.18 8.03 5.10
CA ASP A 120 -6.33 6.83 5.92
C ASP A 120 -6.47 5.62 5.01
N LEU A 121 -5.57 4.66 5.21
CA LEU A 121 -5.47 3.43 4.43
C LEU A 121 -5.76 2.22 5.31
N ALA A 122 -6.22 1.13 4.69
CA ALA A 122 -6.32 -0.17 5.33
C ALA A 122 -5.70 -1.23 4.43
N LEU A 123 -4.99 -2.21 5.01
CA LEU A 123 -4.41 -3.31 4.25
C LEU A 123 -5.51 -4.19 3.66
N THR A 124 -5.49 -4.39 2.35
CA THR A 124 -6.52 -5.17 1.65
C THR A 124 -6.55 -6.62 2.12
N ASP A 125 -5.38 -7.22 2.35
CA ASP A 125 -5.27 -8.61 2.79
C ASP A 125 -5.89 -8.82 4.18
N VAL A 126 -5.84 -7.81 5.04
CA VAL A 126 -6.49 -7.80 6.36
C VAL A 126 -8.01 -7.70 6.21
N LEU A 127 -8.48 -6.76 5.38
CA LEU A 127 -9.91 -6.58 5.11
C LEU A 127 -10.56 -7.87 4.56
N ASN A 128 -9.82 -8.64 3.76
CA ASN A 128 -10.26 -9.90 3.21
C ASN A 128 -10.26 -11.04 4.24
N ALA A 129 -9.33 -11.04 5.19
CA ALA A 129 -9.27 -12.07 6.24
C ALA A 129 -10.39 -11.90 7.28
N VAL A 130 -10.76 -10.65 7.61
CA VAL A 130 -11.80 -10.35 8.61
C VAL A 130 -13.22 -10.56 8.06
N ARG A 131 -13.43 -10.45 6.74
CA ARG A 131 -14.71 -10.82 6.14
C ARG A 131 -14.82 -12.35 6.12
N PRO A 132 -15.67 -12.98 6.94
CA PRO A 132 -15.90 -14.40 6.80
C PRO A 132 -16.52 -14.60 5.42
N SER A 133 -15.99 -15.58 4.69
CA SER A 133 -16.58 -16.10 3.47
C SER A 133 -18.08 -16.34 3.67
N GLY A 134 -18.90 -15.46 3.08
CA GLY A 134 -20.30 -15.80 2.81
C GLY A 134 -20.32 -17.07 1.94
N PRO A 135 -21.34 -17.93 2.08
CA PRO A 135 -21.41 -19.19 1.34
C PRO A 135 -21.66 -18.88 -0.14
N GLY A 136 -20.61 -18.81 -0.97
CA GLY A 136 -20.81 -18.45 -2.37
C GLY A 136 -19.61 -18.40 -3.32
N SER A 137 -18.39 -18.79 -2.95
CA SER A 137 -17.28 -18.84 -3.91
C SER A 137 -16.39 -20.07 -3.74
N ALA A 138 -17.01 -21.24 -3.79
CA ALA A 138 -16.35 -22.50 -4.15
C ALA A 138 -16.69 -22.86 -5.60
N ALA A 139 -16.40 -21.95 -6.53
CA ALA A 139 -16.61 -22.20 -7.95
C ALA A 139 -15.50 -21.55 -8.79
N ARG A 140 -14.32 -22.19 -8.81
CA ARG A 140 -13.48 -22.39 -10.02
C ARG A 140 -12.10 -22.93 -9.64
N SER A 141 -11.94 -24.24 -9.78
CA SER A 141 -10.78 -24.88 -10.45
C SER A 141 -10.72 -26.40 -10.25
N ARG A 142 -11.86 -27.11 -10.32
CA ARG A 142 -11.80 -28.56 -10.58
C ARG A 142 -11.62 -28.79 -12.08
N ARG A 143 -10.36 -28.85 -12.50
CA ARG A 143 -9.95 -29.49 -13.77
C ARG A 143 -10.60 -30.88 -13.83
N PRO A 144 -11.37 -31.25 -14.87
CA PRO A 144 -11.88 -32.61 -14.97
C PRO A 144 -10.74 -33.54 -15.37
N ALA A 145 -10.48 -34.54 -14.52
CA ALA A 145 -9.64 -35.67 -14.86
C ALA A 145 -10.31 -36.45 -16.01
N ARG A 146 -9.62 -36.57 -17.15
CA ARG A 146 -10.01 -37.46 -18.25
C ARG A 146 -10.02 -38.90 -17.74
N SER A 147 -11.20 -39.44 -17.46
CA SER A 147 -11.41 -40.83 -17.12
C SER A 147 -11.33 -41.70 -18.37
N ASP A 148 -10.33 -42.58 -18.36
CA ASP A 148 -10.10 -43.68 -19.27
C ASP A 148 -11.33 -44.61 -19.35
N ARG A 149 -12.04 -44.57 -20.48
CA ARG A 149 -13.16 -45.48 -20.78
C ARG A 149 -12.63 -46.70 -21.54
N ARG A 150 -12.31 -47.73 -20.74
CA ARG A 150 -12.30 -49.15 -21.13
C ARG A 150 -13.43 -49.46 -22.12
N ARG A 151 -13.08 -49.94 -23.31
CA ARG A 151 -13.92 -50.87 -24.08
C ARG A 151 -13.55 -52.29 -23.65
N ARG A 152 -14.44 -52.91 -22.89
CA ARG A 152 -14.50 -54.38 -22.68
C ARG A 152 -15.58 -54.95 -23.59
N GLY A 153 -15.34 -56.16 -24.08
CA GLY A 153 -16.35 -57.03 -24.72
C GLY A 153 -15.72 -57.77 -25.90
N ALA A 154 -15.06 -58.92 -25.75
CA ALA A 154 -15.57 -60.25 -25.39
C ALA A 154 -15.72 -61.15 -26.65
N GLY A 155 -15.01 -62.29 -26.65
CA GLY A 155 -15.55 -63.54 -27.21
C GLY A 155 -14.85 -64.17 -28.43
N ARG A 156 -13.97 -65.15 -28.14
CA ARG A 156 -14.16 -66.58 -28.47
C ARG A 156 -13.82 -67.11 -29.89
N LYS A 157 -12.90 -68.11 -29.90
CA LYS A 157 -12.71 -69.24 -30.85
C LYS A 157 -12.18 -68.86 -32.27
N GLN A 158 -11.38 -69.64 -33.00
CA GLN A 158 -11.01 -71.06 -32.95
C GLN A 158 -9.74 -71.32 -33.81
N ARG A 159 -8.97 -72.34 -33.41
CA ARG A 159 -8.11 -73.28 -34.18
C ARG A 159 -7.95 -73.04 -35.69
N ARG A 160 -6.70 -72.99 -36.16
CA ARG A 160 -6.07 -74.05 -36.97
C ARG A 160 -4.56 -73.84 -37.02
#